data_AF-A0A3L7TDB4-F1
#
_entry.id   AF-A0A3L7TDB4-F1
#
_cell.length_a   1.000
_cell.length_b   1.000
_cell.length_c   1.000
_cell.angle_alpha   90.00
_cell.angle_beta   90.00
_cell.angle_gamma   90.00
#
_symmetry.space_group_name_H-M   'P 1'
#
loop_
_entity.id
_entity.type
_entity.pdbx_description
1 polymer ?
#
loop_
_entity_poly.entity_id
_entity_poly.type
_entity_poly.pdbx_seq_one_letter_code
_entity_poly.pdbx_strand_id
1 'polypeptide(L)'
;GTGQGYTYISTEMKPVTITLVDTRTEQPFFKLDIPVGKQLSFNFLGGKGDDPVTRPDRLTYAIWESNTETGRLTNQLTCPPQDCVRIDYSLRKAPEWAETPPEYMHRIDAPQGAPAWWTPAGGPVPAKNRPLYE
;
A
#
# COMPACT_ATOMS: atom_id res chain seq x y z
N GLY A 1 27.21 6.54 -2.71
CA GLY A 1 26.81 6.87 -4.09
C GLY A 1 25.31 6.87 -4.13
N THR A 2 24.72 8.00 -4.53
CA THR A 2 23.33 8.41 -4.39
C THR A 2 22.38 7.59 -5.28
N GLY A 3 21.85 6.48 -4.76
CA GLY A 3 20.71 5.81 -5.40
C GLY A 3 19.46 6.63 -5.11
N GLN A 4 18.91 7.30 -6.13
CA GLN A 4 17.61 7.94 -6.05
C GLN A 4 16.58 6.85 -5.78
N GLY A 5 16.18 6.68 -4.52
CA GLY A 5 15.14 5.74 -4.15
C GLY A 5 13.80 6.23 -4.71
N TYR A 6 13.06 5.33 -5.36
CA TYR A 6 11.72 5.62 -5.84
C TYR A 6 10.72 5.27 -4.74
N THR A 7 9.78 6.16 -4.48
CA THR A 7 8.70 5.94 -3.51
C THR A 7 7.36 6.29 -4.11
N TYR A 8 6.42 5.37 -4.03
CA TYR A 8 5.04 5.54 -4.49
C TYR A 8 4.08 5.23 -3.34
N ILE A 9 3.13 6.12 -3.09
CA ILE A 9 2.15 6.01 -2.01
C ILE A 9 0.80 5.61 -2.61
N SER A 10 0.11 4.67 -1.97
CA SER A 10 -1.24 4.23 -2.32
C SER A 10 -2.23 4.74 -1.29
N THR A 11 -3.22 5.50 -1.74
CA THR A 11 -4.27 6.09 -0.87
C THR A 11 -5.64 5.57 -1.29
N GLU A 12 -6.66 5.66 -0.44
CA GLU A 12 -8.02 5.14 -0.74
C GLU A 12 -8.60 5.74 -2.03
N MET A 13 -8.34 7.03 -2.25
CA MET A 13 -8.80 7.77 -3.42
C MET A 13 -7.89 7.60 -4.64
N LYS A 14 -6.66 7.12 -4.44
CA LYS A 14 -5.66 6.88 -5.49
C LYS A 14 -4.95 5.56 -5.19
N PRO A 15 -5.62 4.41 -5.36
CA PRO A 15 -4.99 3.12 -5.21
C PRO A 15 -4.03 2.88 -6.39
N VAL A 16 -2.80 2.50 -6.09
CA VAL A 16 -1.71 2.44 -7.08
C VAL A 16 -1.22 1.00 -7.27
N THR A 17 -0.90 0.68 -8.52
CA THR A 17 -0.10 -0.49 -8.91
C THR A 17 1.15 -0.01 -9.63
N ILE A 18 2.30 -0.55 -9.23
CA ILE A 18 3.58 -0.29 -9.90
C ILE A 18 3.99 -1.55 -10.66
N THR A 19 4.32 -1.39 -11.94
CA THR A 19 4.88 -2.45 -12.78
C THR A 19 6.23 -1.99 -13.31
N LEU A 20 7.24 -2.86 -13.23
CA LEU A 20 8.55 -2.61 -13.84
C LEU A 20 8.71 -3.51 -15.06
N VAL A 21 9.05 -2.88 -16.18
CA VAL A 21 9.14 -3.51 -17.50
C VAL A 21 10.56 -3.39 -18.03
N ASP A 22 11.12 -4.51 -18.54
CA ASP A 22 12.38 -4.49 -19.28
C ASP A 22 12.11 -3.92 -20.68
N THR A 23 12.66 -2.75 -20.99
CA THR A 23 12.45 -2.09 -22.29
C THR A 23 13.15 -2.81 -23.46
N ARG A 24 14.06 -3.75 -23.18
CA ARG A 24 14.72 -4.55 -24.24
C ARG A 24 13.81 -5.66 -24.75
N THR A 25 12.94 -6.20 -23.87
CA THR A 25 12.05 -7.33 -24.18
C THR A 25 10.57 -6.95 -24.15
N GLU A 26 10.26 -5.74 -23.65
CA GLU A 26 8.91 -5.25 -23.34
C GLU A 26 8.14 -6.18 -22.37
N GLN A 27 8.85 -6.96 -21.55
CA GLN A 27 8.25 -7.88 -20.58
C GLN A 27 8.28 -7.31 -19.17
N PRO A 28 7.16 -7.39 -18.41
CA PRO A 28 7.15 -7.05 -17.00
C PRO A 28 7.90 -8.12 -16.19
N PHE A 29 8.81 -7.70 -15.32
CA PHE A 29 9.54 -8.61 -14.42
C PHE A 29 9.16 -8.39 -12.94
N PHE A 30 8.51 -7.28 -12.62
CA PHE A 30 8.00 -6.98 -11.30
C PHE A 30 6.65 -6.28 -11.41
N LYS A 31 5.71 -6.68 -10.58
CA LYS A 31 4.41 -6.02 -10.44
C LYS A 31 3.98 -6.09 -8.98
N LEU A 32 3.56 -4.97 -8.43
CA LEU A 32 3.06 -4.90 -7.08
C LEU A 32 1.85 -3.98 -7.00
N ASP A 33 0.74 -4.53 -6.52
CA ASP A 33 -0.41 -3.75 -6.08
C ASP A 33 -0.11 -3.23 -4.68
N ILE A 34 0.12 -1.93 -4.55
CA ILE A 34 0.48 -1.33 -3.27
C ILE A 34 -0.77 -1.29 -2.40
N PRO A 35 -0.79 -1.93 -1.22
CA PRO A 35 -1.95 -1.89 -0.34
C PRO A 35 -2.30 -0.44 0.02
N VAL A 36 -3.59 -0.17 0.14
CA VAL A 36 -4.08 1.18 0.47
C VAL A 36 -3.60 1.58 1.86
N GLY A 37 -3.15 2.83 2.02
CA GLY A 37 -2.55 3.32 3.26
C GLY A 37 -1.07 2.94 3.40
N LYS A 38 -0.50 2.21 2.44
CA LYS A 38 0.93 1.86 2.40
C LYS A 38 1.66 2.61 1.28
N GLN A 39 2.98 2.57 1.34
CA GLN A 39 3.87 3.01 0.26
C GLN A 39 4.81 1.88 -0.15
N LEU A 40 5.20 1.87 -1.42
CA LEU A 40 6.31 1.06 -1.93
C LEU A 40 7.52 1.96 -2.09
N SER A 41 8.64 1.55 -1.50
CA SER A 41 9.94 2.16 -1.75
C SER A 41 10.88 1.13 -2.37
N PHE A 42 11.61 1.51 -3.42
CA PHE A 42 12.58 0.63 -4.06
C PHE A 42 13.80 1.38 -4.60
N ASN A 43 14.88 0.64 -4.77
CA ASN A 43 16.13 1.14 -5.32
C ASN A 43 16.83 0.06 -6.15
N PHE A 44 17.56 0.49 -7.16
CA PHE A 44 18.40 -0.37 -7.99
C PHE A 44 19.84 -0.36 -7.49
N LEU A 45 20.45 -1.54 -7.46
CA LEU A 45 21.84 -1.75 -7.10
C LEU A 45 22.56 -2.31 -8.34
N GLY A 46 23.34 -1.44 -8.98
CA GLY A 46 24.11 -1.78 -10.18
C GLY A 46 25.13 -2.89 -9.95
N GLY A 47 25.22 -3.86 -10.86
CA GLY A 47 26.23 -4.93 -10.82
C GLY A 47 26.10 -5.90 -9.64
N LYS A 48 24.94 -5.95 -8.99
CA LYS A 48 24.62 -6.88 -7.89
C LYS A 48 23.65 -8.00 -8.31
N GLY A 49 23.39 -8.13 -9.60
CA GLY A 49 22.57 -9.19 -10.18
C GLY A 49 23.25 -10.56 -10.15
N ASP A 50 22.55 -11.55 -10.69
CA ASP A 50 23.02 -12.94 -10.79
C ASP A 50 23.59 -13.29 -12.17
N ASP A 51 23.18 -12.56 -13.21
CA ASP A 51 23.62 -12.79 -14.58
C ASP A 51 24.17 -11.48 -15.18
N PRO A 52 25.45 -11.43 -15.60
CA PRO A 52 26.10 -10.18 -16.03
C PRO A 52 25.55 -9.61 -17.35
N VAL A 53 24.75 -10.36 -18.12
CA VAL A 53 24.28 -9.95 -19.46
C VAL A 53 22.78 -9.66 -19.44
N THR A 54 22.00 -10.57 -18.88
CA THR A 54 20.54 -10.51 -18.90
C THR A 54 19.99 -9.76 -17.70
N ARG A 55 20.55 -9.99 -16.50
CA ARG A 55 20.07 -9.43 -15.22
C ARG A 55 21.22 -8.95 -14.33
N PRO A 56 22.01 -7.94 -14.79
CA PRO A 56 23.22 -7.52 -14.11
C PRO A 56 22.96 -6.75 -12.82
N ASP A 57 21.76 -6.21 -12.63
CA ASP A 57 21.43 -5.34 -11.51
C ASP A 57 20.50 -6.05 -10.51
N ARG A 58 20.35 -5.45 -9.34
CA ARG A 58 19.45 -5.94 -8.29
C ARG A 58 18.48 -4.86 -7.87
N LEU A 59 17.19 -5.17 -7.94
CA LEU A 59 16.14 -4.38 -7.33
C LEU A 59 16.04 -4.75 -5.85
N THR A 60 16.03 -3.75 -5.00
CA THR A 60 15.71 -3.87 -3.57
C THR A 60 14.46 -3.08 -3.28
N TYR A 61 13.53 -3.62 -2.48
CA TYR A 61 12.25 -2.96 -2.20
C TYR A 61 11.67 -3.32 -0.83
N ALA A 62 10.76 -2.50 -0.34
CA ALA A 62 9.94 -2.77 0.83
C ALA A 62 8.61 -1.99 0.77
N ILE A 63 7.60 -2.53 1.45
CA ILE A 63 6.32 -1.88 1.68
C ILE A 63 6.36 -1.29 3.09
N TRP A 64 5.91 -0.03 3.23
CA TRP A 64 5.89 0.69 4.50
C TRP A 64 4.51 1.29 4.76
N GLU A 65 4.28 1.72 6.00
CA GLU A 65 3.21 2.69 6.27
C GLU A 65 3.45 3.96 5.44
N SER A 66 2.36 4.62 5.03
CA SER A 66 2.46 5.90 4.32
C SER A 66 3.24 6.96 5.09
N ASN A 67 4.07 7.72 4.38
CA ASN A 67 4.97 8.76 4.90
C ASN A 67 6.14 8.25 5.75
N THR A 68 6.49 6.97 5.62
CA THR A 68 7.72 6.46 6.24
C THR A 68 8.94 6.98 5.47
N GLU A 69 9.77 7.80 6.12
CA GLU A 69 10.94 8.44 5.48
C GLU A 69 12.20 7.56 5.47
N THR A 70 12.37 6.71 6.49
CA THR A 70 13.58 5.90 6.67
C THR A 70 13.23 4.44 6.92
N GLY A 71 13.98 3.53 6.32
CA GLY A 71 13.79 2.09 6.52
C GLY A 71 14.76 1.26 5.70
N ARG A 72 14.93 0.00 6.08
CA ARG A 72 15.75 -0.96 5.32
C ARG A 72 14.88 -1.69 4.31
N LEU A 73 15.29 -1.69 3.04
CA LEU A 73 14.65 -2.50 2.01
C LEU A 73 14.88 -3.99 2.31
N THR A 74 13.81 -4.74 2.55
CA THR A 74 13.84 -6.11 3.07
C THR A 74 13.80 -7.17 1.96
N ASN A 75 13.21 -6.83 0.82
CA ASN A 75 13.09 -7.74 -0.32
C ASN A 75 14.07 -7.36 -1.41
N GLN A 76 14.47 -8.36 -2.20
CA GLN A 76 15.37 -8.17 -3.33
C GLN A 76 15.07 -9.18 -4.44
N LEU A 77 15.30 -8.76 -5.68
CA LEU A 77 15.36 -9.65 -6.84
C LEU A 77 16.37 -9.12 -7.87
N THR A 78 16.85 -10.00 -8.74
CA THR A 78 17.71 -9.58 -9.85
C THR A 78 16.86 -9.02 -10.98
N CYS A 79 17.39 -8.00 -11.65
CA CYS A 79 16.67 -7.26 -12.67
C CYS A 79 17.60 -6.93 -13.85
N PRO A 80 17.02 -6.58 -15.01
CA PRO A 80 17.74 -5.95 -16.12
C PRO A 80 18.56 -4.72 -15.66
N PRO A 81 19.47 -4.21 -16.51
CA PRO A 81 20.15 -2.94 -16.23
C PRO A 81 19.14 -1.85 -15.89
N GLN A 82 19.39 -1.06 -14.83
CA GLN A 82 18.46 -0.03 -14.36
C GLN A 82 18.02 0.95 -15.47
N ASP A 83 18.92 1.25 -16.42
CA ASP A 83 18.67 2.16 -17.54
C ASP A 83 17.73 1.57 -18.60
N CYS A 84 17.48 0.26 -18.54
CA CYS A 84 16.55 -0.48 -19.38
C CYS A 84 15.26 -0.85 -18.65
N VAL A 85 14.95 -0.19 -17.52
CA VAL A 85 13.73 -0.42 -16.76
C VAL A 85 12.78 0.76 -16.91
N ARG A 86 11.57 0.50 -17.42
CA ARG A 86 10.45 1.44 -17.40
C ARG A 86 9.60 1.21 -16.15
N ILE A 87 9.26 2.29 -15.45
CA ILE A 87 8.35 2.26 -14.31
C ILE A 87 6.96 2.67 -14.79
N ASP A 88 6.05 1.69 -14.87
CA ASP A 88 4.66 1.91 -15.24
C ASP A 88 3.81 2.12 -13.98
N TYR A 89 3.23 3.32 -13.86
CA TYR A 89 2.33 3.72 -12.78
C TYR A 89 0.87 3.56 -13.24
N SER A 90 0.12 2.69 -12.57
CA SER A 90 -1.29 2.45 -12.88
C SER A 90 -2.19 2.80 -11.69
N LEU A 91 -3.23 3.59 -11.96
CA LEU A 91 -4.28 3.90 -11.00
C LEU A 91 -5.37 2.82 -11.07
N ARG A 92 -5.64 2.19 -9.95
CA ARG A 92 -6.75 1.23 -9.80
C ARG A 92 -8.08 1.96 -9.58
N LYS A 93 -9.18 1.23 -9.64
CA LYS A 93 -10.53 1.78 -9.49
C LYS A 93 -10.75 2.22 -8.04
N ALA A 94 -10.87 3.53 -7.82
CA ALA A 94 -11.21 4.11 -6.51
C ALA A 94 -12.73 4.15 -6.25
N PRO A 95 -13.18 4.22 -4.98
CA PRO A 95 -12.37 4.07 -3.78
C PRO A 95 -12.08 2.59 -3.45
N GLU A 96 -10.86 2.33 -2.97
CA GLU A 96 -10.52 1.06 -2.32
C GLU A 96 -10.39 1.31 -0.82
N TRP A 97 -11.02 0.47 0.00
CA TRP A 97 -10.92 0.58 1.46
C TRP A 97 -9.56 0.11 1.95
N ALA A 98 -8.98 0.84 2.89
CA ALA A 98 -7.81 0.36 3.63
C ALA A 98 -8.15 -0.92 4.41
N GLU A 99 -7.15 -1.78 4.57
CA GLU A 99 -7.29 -2.96 5.41
C GLU A 99 -7.54 -2.53 6.86
N THR A 100 -8.58 -3.11 7.48
CA THR A 100 -8.91 -2.81 8.88
C THR A 100 -7.74 -3.21 9.77
N PRO A 101 -7.22 -2.28 10.61
CA PRO A 101 -6.15 -2.61 11.53
C PRO A 101 -6.55 -3.77 12.47
N PRO A 102 -5.63 -4.67 12.84
CA PRO A 102 -5.94 -5.85 13.66
C PRO A 102 -6.60 -5.51 15.00
N GLU A 103 -6.19 -4.38 15.61
CA GLU A 103 -6.75 -3.83 16.84
C GLU A 103 -8.24 -3.46 16.75
N TYR A 104 -8.76 -3.24 15.54
CA TYR A 104 -10.15 -2.93 15.29
C TYR A 104 -11.00 -4.12 14.85
N MET A 105 -10.41 -5.32 14.74
CA MET A 105 -11.19 -6.55 14.47
C MET A 105 -12.19 -6.86 15.60
N HIS A 106 -11.97 -6.32 16.81
CA HIS A 106 -12.84 -6.50 17.98
C HIS A 106 -13.68 -5.25 18.32
N ARG A 107 -13.94 -4.37 17.36
CA ARG A 107 -14.84 -3.22 17.58
C ARG A 107 -16.25 -3.69 17.96
N ILE A 108 -16.72 -3.31 19.15
CA ILE A 108 -18.09 -3.57 19.64
C ILE A 108 -19.14 -2.67 18.97
N ASP A 109 -18.69 -1.62 18.27
CA ASP A 109 -19.50 -0.71 17.46
C ASP A 109 -19.75 -1.24 16.03
N ALA A 110 -19.09 -2.35 15.63
CA ALA A 110 -19.38 -3.03 14.37
C ALA A 110 -20.72 -3.80 14.48
N PRO A 111 -21.53 -3.86 13.40
CA PRO A 111 -22.85 -4.50 13.42
C PRO A 111 -22.81 -5.99 13.79
N GLN A 112 -21.64 -6.64 13.68
CA GLN A 112 -21.42 -8.03 14.07
C GLN A 112 -21.41 -8.26 15.60
N GLY A 113 -21.25 -7.21 16.41
CA GLY A 113 -21.32 -7.25 17.88
C GLY A 113 -22.48 -6.43 18.47
N ALA A 114 -23.34 -5.90 17.61
CA ALA A 114 -24.40 -5.02 18.03
C ALA A 114 -25.50 -5.79 18.79
N PRO A 115 -25.92 -5.32 19.97
CA PRO A 115 -27.00 -5.96 20.73
C PRO A 115 -28.31 -5.89 19.94
N ALA A 116 -29.25 -6.81 20.21
CA ALA A 116 -30.48 -6.99 19.42
C ALA A 116 -31.37 -5.73 19.27
N TRP A 117 -31.15 -4.70 20.09
CA TRP A 117 -31.86 -3.42 20.07
C TRP A 117 -31.14 -2.30 19.28
N TRP A 118 -29.96 -2.56 18.71
CA TRP A 118 -29.22 -1.60 17.90
C TRP A 118 -29.80 -1.53 16.48
N THR A 119 -29.99 -0.32 15.96
CA THR A 119 -30.46 -0.07 14.60
C THR A 119 -29.56 0.96 13.91
N PRO A 120 -29.20 0.77 12.62
CA PRO A 120 -28.30 1.68 11.89
C PRO A 120 -28.79 3.13 11.80
N ALA A 121 -30.11 3.33 11.91
CA ALA A 121 -30.75 4.64 11.84
C ALA A 121 -30.59 5.47 13.13
N GLY A 122 -30.00 4.91 14.19
CA GLY A 122 -30.12 5.43 15.54
C GLY A 122 -31.53 5.18 16.10
N GLY A 123 -31.62 4.68 17.32
CA GLY A 123 -32.91 4.53 18.01
C GLY A 123 -33.62 5.88 18.18
N PRO A 124 -34.94 5.88 18.42
CA PRO A 124 -35.66 7.12 18.67
C PRO A 124 -35.00 7.91 19.80
N VAL A 125 -34.81 9.21 19.59
CA VAL A 125 -34.28 10.11 20.63
C VAL A 125 -35.19 9.98 21.86
N PRO A 126 -34.67 9.60 23.05
CA PRO A 126 -35.51 9.45 24.22
C PRO A 126 -36.21 10.78 24.50
N ALA A 127 -37.51 10.70 24.79
CA ALA A 127 -38.28 11.88 25.14
C ALA A 127 -37.58 12.62 26.29
N LYS A 128 -37.43 13.93 26.13
CA LYS A 128 -36.76 14.80 27.10
C LYS A 128 -37.57 14.77 28.40
N ASN A 129 -37.21 13.88 29.34
CA ASN A 129 -37.81 13.91 30.67
C ASN A 129 -37.49 15.26 31.30
N ARG A 130 -38.53 15.92 31.83
CA ARG A 130 -38.37 17.14 32.62
C ARG A 130 -37.37 16.87 33.76
N PRO A 131 -36.49 17.83 34.09
CA PRO A 131 -35.56 17.66 35.20
C PRO A 131 -36.35 17.37 36.50
N LEU A 132 -35.83 16.45 37.32
CA LEU A 132 -36.45 15.96 38.54
C LEU A 132 -36.35 16.93 39.74
N TYR A 133 -36.16 18.24 39.50
CA TYR A 133 -36.19 19.25 40.56
C TYR A 133 -36.70 20.60 40.02
N GLU A 134 -37.61 21.20 40.81
CA GLU A 134 -37.96 22.63 40.80
C GLU A 134 -37.30 23.30 42.02
#